data_AF-X1HF15-F1
#
_entry.id   AF-X1HF15-F1
#
_cell.length_a   1.000
_cell.length_b   1.000
_cell.length_c   1.000
_cell.angle_alpha   90.00
_cell.angle_beta   90.00
_cell.angle_gamma   90.00
#
_symmetry.space_group_name_H-M   'P 1'
#
loop_
_entity.id
_entity.type
_entity.pdbx_description
1 polymer ?
#
loop_
_entity_poly.entity_id
_entity_poly.type
_entity_poly.pdbx_seq_one_letter_code
_entity_poly.pdbx_strand_id
1 'polypeptide(L)'
;MACWFIFTVCLSNVAKLGNIELTEINGERNPLFPEIQPEPIAKNLTKLSRLVKEQKANFGLATDGDADRIGIIDEKGNFLNQHQVFALLCLYLLEVRGERGAIVKTLTSTEMISKLGKIFAVPVYETPVGFKYVAPLMIQKKAIIGGEESGGYGFRGHIPERDGILAGLYFLDFMVKTG
;
A
#
# COMPACT_ATOMS: atom_id res chain seq x y z
N MET A 1 13.18 -0.99 -15.58
CA MET A 1 12.60 -0.29 -16.75
C MET A 1 11.46 0.55 -16.21
N ALA A 2 11.71 1.81 -15.86
CA ALA A 2 10.74 2.61 -15.13
C ALA A 2 9.59 3.07 -16.06
N CYS A 3 8.37 2.70 -15.73
CA CYS A 3 7.14 3.18 -16.37
C CYS A 3 6.44 4.15 -15.41
N TRP A 4 5.85 5.20 -15.98
CA TRP A 4 4.85 5.99 -15.27
C TRP A 4 3.69 5.06 -14.90
N PHE A 5 3.57 4.69 -13.63
CA PHE A 5 2.32 4.19 -13.10
C PHE A 5 1.94 5.10 -11.94
N ILE A 6 0.94 5.95 -12.15
CA ILE A 6 0.21 6.63 -11.08
C ILE A 6 -1.26 6.27 -11.30
N PHE A 7 -1.68 5.15 -10.70
CA PHE A 7 -3.10 4.78 -10.70
C PHE A 7 -3.88 5.72 -9.79
N THR A 8 -4.57 6.70 -10.34
CA THR A 8 -5.61 7.41 -9.59
C THR A 8 -6.92 6.65 -9.74
N VAL A 9 -7.40 6.05 -8.64
CA VAL A 9 -8.70 5.38 -8.57
C VAL A 9 -9.69 6.31 -7.90
N CYS A 10 -10.76 6.70 -8.60
CA CYS A 10 -11.76 7.65 -8.12
C CYS A 10 -13.12 7.00 -8.18
N LEU A 11 -13.77 6.67 -7.05
CA LEU A 11 -15.07 6.00 -7.15
C LEU A 11 -16.11 6.13 -6.06
N SER A 12 -17.19 6.77 -6.49
CA SER A 12 -18.47 6.82 -5.81
C SER A 12 -19.18 5.46 -5.82
N ASN A 13 -19.61 5.00 -4.63
CA ASN A 13 -20.40 3.78 -4.34
C ASN A 13 -19.66 2.44 -4.44
N VAL A 14 -18.89 2.15 -3.40
CA VAL A 14 -18.15 0.89 -3.18
C VAL A 14 -19.03 -0.30 -2.74
N ALA A 15 -20.34 -0.29 -3.03
CA ALA A 15 -21.26 -1.30 -2.51
C ALA A 15 -21.17 -2.66 -3.25
N LYS A 16 -20.67 -2.67 -4.50
CA LYS A 16 -20.34 -3.86 -5.30
C LYS A 16 -19.29 -3.43 -6.33
N LEU A 17 -18.34 -4.30 -6.70
CA LEU A 17 -17.32 -4.12 -7.76
C LEU A 17 -17.84 -3.69 -9.16
N GLY A 18 -19.14 -3.39 -9.31
CA GLY A 18 -19.82 -3.13 -10.57
C GLY A 18 -19.63 -1.72 -11.14
N ASN A 19 -19.36 -0.70 -10.33
CA ASN A 19 -19.09 0.66 -10.82
C ASN A 19 -17.72 1.09 -10.31
N ILE A 20 -16.71 0.77 -11.15
CA ILE A 20 -15.26 1.07 -11.31
C ILE A 20 -14.85 2.42 -11.97
N GLU A 21 -15.25 3.63 -11.55
CA GLU A 21 -14.70 4.89 -12.10
C GLU A 21 -13.18 5.05 -11.79
N LEU A 22 -12.42 5.44 -12.80
CA LEU A 22 -10.97 5.60 -12.73
C LEU A 22 -10.63 6.90 -13.43
N THR A 23 -9.97 7.82 -12.73
CA THR A 23 -9.44 9.03 -13.34
C THR A 23 -7.94 8.91 -13.34
N GLU A 24 -7.31 8.54 -14.44
CA GLU A 24 -5.85 8.38 -14.46
C GLU A 24 -5.12 9.73 -14.44
N ILE A 25 -4.01 9.80 -13.70
CA ILE A 25 -3.06 10.91 -13.75
C ILE A 25 -1.77 10.32 -14.27
N ASN A 26 -1.11 10.99 -15.22
CA ASN A 26 0.23 10.60 -15.62
C ASN A 26 0.30 9.14 -16.13
N GLY A 27 -0.66 8.73 -16.98
CA GLY A 27 -0.77 7.36 -17.51
C GLY A 27 0.11 7.03 -18.71
N GLU A 28 0.77 8.03 -19.27
CA GLU A 28 1.64 7.87 -20.44
C GLU A 28 3.04 7.41 -20.06
N ARG A 29 3.61 6.46 -20.81
CA ARG A 29 4.99 6.02 -20.59
C ARG A 29 5.97 7.14 -20.97
N ASN A 30 6.47 7.87 -19.97
CA ASN A 30 7.43 8.96 -20.18
C ASN A 30 8.67 8.83 -19.26
N PRO A 31 9.84 8.40 -19.79
CA PRO A 31 11.05 8.23 -18.98
C PRO A 31 11.69 9.54 -18.51
N LEU A 32 11.21 10.70 -19.00
CA LEU A 32 11.71 12.01 -18.59
C LEU A 32 11.11 12.50 -17.27
N PHE A 33 10.02 11.88 -16.79
CA PHE A 33 9.33 12.27 -15.55
C PHE A 33 9.14 13.79 -15.42
N PRO A 34 8.46 14.44 -16.38
CA PRO A 34 8.24 15.88 -16.32
C PRO A 34 7.49 16.24 -15.03
N GLU A 35 7.89 17.36 -14.42
CA GLU A 35 7.25 17.97 -13.23
C GLU A 35 7.39 17.23 -11.89
N ILE A 36 7.72 15.93 -11.87
CA ILE A 36 7.64 15.12 -10.64
C ILE A 36 8.69 14.01 -10.61
N GLN A 37 9.30 13.79 -9.43
CA GLN A 37 10.10 12.57 -9.20
C GLN A 37 9.15 11.39 -8.96
N PRO A 38 9.34 10.22 -9.62
CA PRO A 38 8.43 9.07 -9.54
C PRO A 38 8.60 8.32 -8.21
N GLU A 39 8.23 8.99 -7.13
CA GLU A 39 8.28 8.47 -5.77
C GLU A 39 7.00 8.88 -5.02
N PRO A 40 6.25 7.91 -4.45
CA PRO A 40 4.92 8.14 -3.87
C PRO A 40 5.01 8.67 -2.44
N ILE A 41 5.57 9.87 -2.30
CA ILE A 41 5.70 10.59 -1.02
C ILE A 41 4.88 11.87 -1.03
N ALA A 42 4.45 12.33 0.15
CA ALA A 42 3.54 13.46 0.31
C ALA A 42 3.90 14.69 -0.55
N LYS A 43 5.19 15.06 -0.63
CA LYS A 43 5.65 16.22 -1.42
C LYS A 43 5.37 16.10 -2.92
N ASN A 44 5.39 14.87 -3.45
CA ASN A 44 5.19 14.60 -4.88
C ASN A 44 3.69 14.40 -5.19
N LEU A 45 2.90 13.95 -4.23
CA LEU A 45 1.47 13.64 -4.42
C LEU A 45 0.52 14.83 -4.24
N THR A 46 1.02 16.07 -4.34
CA THR A 46 0.19 17.28 -4.18
C THR A 46 -0.88 17.41 -5.26
N LYS A 47 -0.56 17.05 -6.51
CA LYS A 47 -1.51 17.01 -7.63
C LYS A 47 -2.63 15.99 -7.37
N LEU A 48 -2.26 14.79 -6.93
CA LEU A 48 -3.20 13.73 -6.56
C LEU A 48 -4.11 14.18 -5.40
N SER A 49 -3.53 14.71 -4.31
CA SER A 49 -4.26 15.25 -3.16
C SER A 49 -5.29 16.32 -3.56
N ARG A 50 -4.92 17.21 -4.48
CA ARG A 50 -5.84 18.23 -4.99
C ARG A 50 -6.98 17.59 -5.79
N LEU A 51 -6.67 16.70 -6.73
CA LEU A 51 -7.66 16.07 -7.59
C LEU A 51 -8.65 15.20 -6.81
N VAL A 52 -8.19 14.49 -5.76
CA VAL A 52 -9.08 13.75 -4.87
C VAL A 52 -10.15 14.66 -4.26
N LYS A 53 -9.76 15.84 -3.78
CA LYS A 53 -10.70 16.83 -3.23
C LYS A 53 -11.61 17.46 -4.29
N GLU A 54 -11.05 17.83 -5.45
CA GLU A 54 -11.79 18.48 -6.53
C GLU A 54 -12.86 17.56 -7.13
N GLN A 55 -12.53 16.29 -7.31
CA GLN A 55 -13.42 15.28 -7.88
C GLN A 55 -14.30 14.61 -6.82
N LYS A 56 -14.09 14.91 -5.53
CA LYS A 56 -14.73 14.22 -4.40
C LYS A 56 -14.51 12.70 -4.49
N ALA A 57 -13.30 12.31 -4.86
CA ALA A 57 -12.90 10.92 -4.94
C ALA A 57 -12.82 10.30 -3.53
N ASN A 58 -13.11 9.01 -3.44
CA ASN A 58 -13.08 8.29 -2.16
C ASN A 58 -11.67 8.07 -1.63
N PHE A 59 -10.68 7.98 -2.51
CA PHE A 59 -9.27 7.88 -2.16
C PHE A 59 -8.44 8.16 -3.42
N GLY A 60 -7.12 8.19 -3.28
CA GLY A 60 -6.18 8.20 -4.39
C GLY A 60 -5.05 7.21 -4.13
N LEU A 61 -4.56 6.55 -5.19
CA LEU A 61 -3.38 5.71 -5.14
C LEU A 61 -2.28 6.32 -6.01
N ALA A 62 -1.03 5.97 -5.72
CA ALA A 62 0.10 6.29 -6.55
C ALA A 62 1.19 5.24 -6.35
N THR A 63 1.84 4.83 -7.43
CA THR A 63 2.99 3.93 -7.38
C THR A 63 4.27 4.68 -7.77
N ASP A 64 5.43 4.12 -7.48
CA ASP A 64 6.69 4.60 -8.06
C ASP A 64 6.95 4.03 -9.46
N GLY A 65 8.10 4.37 -10.05
CA GLY A 65 8.40 4.08 -11.45
C GLY A 65 8.49 2.60 -11.81
N ASP A 66 8.75 1.70 -10.87
CA ASP A 66 8.72 0.24 -11.05
C ASP A 66 7.58 -0.45 -10.29
N ALA A 67 6.70 0.34 -9.66
CA ALA A 67 5.47 -0.07 -9.00
C ALA A 67 5.64 -1.06 -7.83
N ASP A 68 6.80 -1.04 -7.17
CA ASP A 68 7.06 -1.86 -5.98
C ASP A 68 6.56 -1.16 -4.70
N ARG A 69 6.38 0.17 -4.72
CA ARG A 69 5.86 0.97 -3.61
C ARG A 69 4.51 1.60 -3.92
N ILE A 70 3.76 1.89 -2.86
CA ILE A 70 2.46 2.57 -2.95
C ILE A 70 2.35 3.77 -1.99
N GLY A 71 1.73 4.83 -2.48
CA GLY A 71 1.24 5.96 -1.69
C GLY A 71 -0.27 6.05 -1.78
N ILE A 72 -0.89 6.45 -0.67
CA ILE A 72 -2.35 6.47 -0.51
C ILE A 72 -2.77 7.85 0.00
N ILE A 73 -3.83 8.39 -0.60
CA ILE A 73 -4.47 9.64 -0.23
C ILE A 73 -5.91 9.34 0.21
N ASP A 74 -6.34 9.86 1.36
CA ASP A 74 -7.73 9.75 1.84
C ASP A 74 -8.69 10.69 1.08
N GLU A 75 -10.00 10.55 1.31
CA GLU A 75 -11.05 11.37 0.68
C GLU A 75 -10.93 12.88 0.97
N LYS A 76 -10.20 13.24 2.03
CA LYS A 76 -9.92 14.62 2.45
C LYS A 76 -8.64 15.16 1.81
N GLY A 77 -7.97 14.37 0.98
CA GLY A 77 -6.71 14.74 0.34
C GLY A 77 -5.49 14.63 1.26
N ASN A 78 -5.58 13.96 2.41
CA ASN A 78 -4.44 13.74 3.29
C ASN A 78 -3.65 12.52 2.85
N PHE A 79 -2.32 12.61 2.94
CA PHE A 79 -1.43 11.49 2.70
C PHE A 79 -1.37 10.56 3.90
N LEU A 80 -1.61 9.27 3.66
CA LEU A 80 -1.36 8.23 4.64
C LEU A 80 0.13 7.87 4.59
N ASN A 81 0.81 8.00 5.73
CA ASN A 81 2.20 7.61 5.80
C ASN A 81 2.36 6.08 5.70
N GLN A 82 3.56 5.64 5.33
CA GLN A 82 3.89 4.25 5.06
C GLN A 82 3.64 3.34 6.29
N HIS A 83 3.80 3.87 7.50
CA HIS A 83 3.51 3.13 8.72
C HIS A 83 2.01 2.91 8.94
N GLN A 84 1.18 3.91 8.62
CA GLN A 84 -0.28 3.79 8.63
C GLN A 84 -0.76 2.79 7.58
N VAL A 85 -0.26 2.90 6.35
CA VAL A 85 -0.58 1.95 5.27
C VAL A 85 -0.21 0.53 5.67
N PHE A 86 0.97 0.31 6.24
CA PHE A 86 1.38 -1.02 6.68
C PHE A 86 0.46 -1.58 7.78
N ALA A 87 0.09 -0.76 8.76
CA ALA A 87 -0.82 -1.17 9.82
C ALA A 87 -2.22 -1.49 9.30
N LEU A 88 -2.75 -0.70 8.37
CA LEU A 88 -4.04 -0.93 7.73
C LEU A 88 -4.05 -2.21 6.88
N LEU A 89 -2.99 -2.47 6.12
CA LEU A 89 -2.83 -3.73 5.38
C LEU A 89 -2.78 -4.94 6.33
N CYS A 90 -2.02 -4.85 7.42
CA CYS A 90 -2.01 -5.89 8.45
C CYS A 90 -3.41 -6.13 9.05
N LEU A 91 -4.10 -5.04 9.40
CA LEU A 91 -5.45 -5.08 9.96
C LEU A 91 -6.42 -5.74 8.99
N TYR A 92 -6.40 -5.35 7.71
CA TYR A 92 -7.23 -5.94 6.67
C TYR A 92 -7.00 -7.45 6.52
N LEU A 93 -5.75 -7.90 6.46
CA LEU A 93 -5.45 -9.34 6.35
C LEU A 93 -5.94 -10.12 7.59
N LEU A 94 -5.73 -9.58 8.78
CA LEU A 94 -6.05 -10.26 10.04
C LEU A 94 -7.54 -10.22 10.38
N GLU A 95 -8.18 -9.05 10.29
CA GLU A 95 -9.54 -8.83 10.74
C GLU A 95 -10.56 -9.10 9.63
N VAL A 96 -10.36 -8.49 8.46
CA VAL A 96 -11.35 -8.53 7.38
C VAL A 96 -11.27 -9.82 6.57
N ARG A 97 -10.06 -10.31 6.27
CA ARG A 97 -9.87 -11.60 5.58
C ARG A 97 -9.77 -12.80 6.51
N GLY A 98 -9.60 -12.57 7.82
CA GLY A 98 -9.46 -13.65 8.79
C GLY A 98 -8.17 -14.46 8.66
N GLU A 99 -7.15 -13.96 7.95
CA GLU A 99 -5.91 -14.70 7.75
C GLU A 99 -5.08 -14.75 9.04
N ARG A 100 -4.28 -15.81 9.18
CA ARG A 100 -3.33 -15.96 10.28
C ARG A 100 -1.97 -16.41 9.77
N GLY A 101 -0.94 -15.93 10.44
CA GLY A 101 0.46 -16.23 10.16
C GLY A 101 1.36 -15.09 10.62
N ALA A 102 2.67 -15.29 10.53
CA ALA A 102 3.62 -14.30 11.02
C ALA A 102 3.54 -12.97 10.27
N ILE A 103 3.99 -11.89 10.90
CA ILE A 103 4.25 -10.61 10.24
C ILE A 103 5.74 -10.32 10.33
N VAL A 104 6.35 -9.81 9.26
CA VAL A 104 7.75 -9.39 9.25
C VAL A 104 7.82 -7.88 9.08
N LYS A 105 8.54 -7.18 9.95
CA LYS A 105 8.76 -5.73 9.86
C LYS A 105 10.25 -5.40 9.97
N THR A 106 10.65 -4.23 9.47
CA THR A 106 11.98 -3.67 9.77
C THR A 106 12.02 -3.08 11.18
N LEU A 107 13.20 -2.96 11.77
CA LEU A 107 13.42 -2.34 13.09
C LEU A 107 12.92 -0.89 13.19
N THR A 108 12.91 -0.17 12.08
CA THR A 108 12.47 1.23 11.94
C THR A 108 10.97 1.36 11.72
N SER A 109 10.25 0.23 11.56
CA SER A 109 8.79 0.23 11.37
C SER A 109 8.04 0.46 12.69
N THR A 110 6.83 1.02 12.56
CA THR A 110 5.95 1.35 13.69
C THR A 110 5.65 0.20 14.65
N GLU A 111 5.46 0.54 15.93
CA GLU A 111 4.97 -0.36 16.98
C GLU A 111 3.49 -0.75 16.83
N MET A 112 2.75 -0.10 15.94
CA MET A 112 1.37 -0.52 15.62
C MET A 112 1.33 -1.97 15.14
N ILE A 113 2.34 -2.43 14.38
CA ILE A 113 2.42 -3.81 13.89
C ILE A 113 2.60 -4.80 15.05
N SER A 114 3.50 -4.48 16.00
CA SER A 114 3.72 -5.28 17.20
C SER A 114 2.45 -5.40 18.05
N LYS A 115 1.68 -4.31 18.14
CA LYS A 115 0.38 -4.29 18.84
C LYS A 115 -0.67 -5.14 18.14
N LEU A 116 -0.80 -5.03 16.81
CA LEU A 116 -1.69 -5.88 16.02
C LEU A 116 -1.35 -7.36 16.18
N GLY A 117 -0.05 -7.70 16.16
CA GLY A 117 0.41 -9.06 16.43
C GLY A 117 -0.10 -9.62 17.75
N LYS A 118 -0.04 -8.81 18.82
CA LYS A 118 -0.58 -9.19 20.14
C LYS A 118 -2.10 -9.33 20.13
N ILE A 119 -2.83 -8.38 19.53
CA ILE A 119 -4.30 -8.39 19.47
C ILE A 119 -4.82 -9.64 18.75
N PHE A 120 -4.20 -10.02 17.63
CA PHE A 120 -4.64 -11.15 16.81
C PHE A 120 -3.90 -12.46 17.11
N ALA A 121 -3.07 -12.48 18.16
CA ALA A 121 -2.25 -13.62 18.57
C ALA A 121 -1.40 -14.23 17.44
N VAL A 122 -0.74 -13.37 16.65
CA VAL A 122 0.20 -13.78 15.59
C VAL A 122 1.63 -13.31 15.90
N PRO A 123 2.66 -14.09 15.53
CA PRO A 123 4.04 -13.70 15.78
C PRO A 123 4.46 -12.54 14.88
N VAL A 124 5.22 -11.60 15.43
CA VAL A 124 5.84 -10.50 14.69
C VAL A 124 7.35 -10.65 14.80
N TYR A 125 8.04 -10.63 13.66
CA TYR A 125 9.49 -10.72 13.59
C TYR A 125 10.08 -9.43 13.04
N GLU A 126 11.23 -9.05 13.58
CA GLU A 126 11.95 -7.84 13.15
C GLU A 126 13.21 -8.19 12.38
N THR A 127 13.53 -7.39 11.36
CA THR A 127 14.76 -7.50 10.57
C THR A 127 15.50 -6.16 10.51
N PRO A 128 16.80 -6.15 10.17
CA PRO A 128 17.47 -4.95 9.72
C PRO A 128 16.74 -4.31 8.52
N VAL A 129 17.04 -3.04 8.26
CA VAL A 129 16.47 -2.29 7.14
C VAL A 129 16.86 -2.94 5.80
N GLY A 130 15.87 -3.06 4.91
CA GLY A 130 16.02 -3.55 3.54
C GLY A 130 15.26 -4.84 3.27
N PHE A 131 14.47 -4.83 2.20
CA PHE A 131 13.60 -5.95 1.81
C PHE A 131 14.33 -7.28 1.54
N LYS A 132 15.64 -7.22 1.22
CA LYS A 132 16.51 -8.40 1.10
C LYS A 132 16.56 -9.27 2.36
N TYR A 133 16.24 -8.72 3.54
CA TYR A 133 16.13 -9.47 4.79
C TYR A 133 14.69 -9.88 5.08
N VAL A 134 13.72 -9.05 4.69
CA VAL A 134 12.28 -9.29 4.90
C VAL A 134 11.82 -10.50 4.10
N ALA A 135 12.10 -10.54 2.80
CA ALA A 135 11.61 -11.57 1.88
C ALA A 135 12.03 -13.00 2.28
N PRO A 136 13.32 -13.31 2.56
CA PRO A 136 13.71 -14.64 3.02
C PRO A 136 13.04 -15.04 4.34
N LEU A 137 12.89 -14.09 5.27
CA LEU A 137 12.27 -14.36 6.56
C LEU A 137 10.76 -14.60 6.42
N MET A 138 10.09 -13.90 5.51
CA MET A 138 8.68 -14.16 5.19
C MET A 138 8.48 -15.60 4.73
N ILE A 139 9.33 -16.10 3.83
CA ILE A 139 9.29 -17.48 3.36
C ILE A 139 9.54 -18.44 4.52
N GLN A 140 10.62 -18.21 5.29
CA GLN A 140 11.00 -19.08 6.42
C GLN A 140 9.91 -19.19 7.48
N LYS A 141 9.24 -18.07 7.80
CA LYS A 141 8.23 -17.98 8.86
C LYS A 141 6.80 -18.13 8.34
N LYS A 142 6.61 -18.39 7.05
CA LYS A 142 5.30 -18.45 6.39
C LYS A 142 4.44 -17.21 6.72
N ALA A 143 5.09 -16.04 6.71
CA ALA A 143 4.47 -14.78 7.08
C ALA A 143 3.35 -14.41 6.09
N ILE A 144 2.27 -13.81 6.59
CA ILE A 144 1.16 -13.30 5.76
C ILE A 144 1.53 -12.02 5.02
N ILE A 145 2.36 -11.20 5.64
CA ILE A 145 2.80 -9.90 5.13
C ILE A 145 4.18 -9.57 5.68
N GLY A 146 4.97 -8.89 4.86
CA GLY A 146 6.20 -8.24 5.28
C GLY A 146 6.28 -6.83 4.73
N GLY A 147 6.87 -5.91 5.48
CA GLY A 147 6.91 -4.50 5.08
C GLY A 147 8.11 -3.75 5.61
N GLU A 148 8.45 -2.67 4.89
CA GLU A 148 9.49 -1.72 5.25
C GLU A 148 8.93 -0.27 5.25
N GLU A 149 9.65 0.62 5.92
CA GLU A 149 9.31 2.04 6.07
C GLU A 149 9.30 2.83 4.74
N SER A 150 9.91 2.27 3.70
CA SER A 150 9.96 2.89 2.36
C SER A 150 8.61 2.90 1.65
N GLY A 151 7.63 2.10 2.11
CA GLY A 151 6.33 1.93 1.47
C GLY A 151 6.21 0.69 0.58
N GLY A 152 7.15 -0.25 0.70
CA GLY A 152 7.13 -1.54 0.01
C GLY A 152 6.59 -2.66 0.90
N TYR A 153 5.65 -3.44 0.37
CA TYR A 153 4.99 -4.53 1.09
C TYR A 153 4.95 -5.81 0.25
N GLY A 154 5.29 -6.94 0.86
CA GLY A 154 5.17 -8.26 0.25
C GLY A 154 4.07 -9.07 0.93
N PHE A 155 3.46 -9.99 0.18
CA PHE A 155 2.29 -10.75 0.63
C PHE A 155 2.44 -12.25 0.39
N ARG A 156 1.90 -13.06 1.31
CA ARG A 156 1.87 -14.52 1.16
C ARG A 156 1.07 -14.94 -0.06
N GLY A 157 1.57 -15.94 -0.78
CA GLY A 157 0.90 -16.46 -1.98
C GLY A 157 1.16 -15.61 -3.23
N HIS A 158 1.94 -14.53 -3.11
CA HIS A 158 2.48 -13.77 -4.24
C HIS A 158 4.01 -13.89 -4.29
N ILE A 159 4.63 -13.20 -5.24
CA ILE A 159 6.09 -13.06 -5.31
C ILE A 159 6.58 -12.54 -3.94
N PRO A 160 7.59 -13.16 -3.31
CA PRO A 160 8.13 -12.72 -2.03
C PRO A 160 9.02 -11.47 -2.21
N GLU A 161 8.45 -10.43 -2.80
CA GLU A 161 9.04 -9.13 -3.09
C GLU A 161 7.94 -8.07 -2.89
N ARG A 162 8.34 -6.80 -2.89
CA ARG A 162 7.44 -5.66 -2.78
C ARG A 162 6.52 -5.58 -3.99
N ASP A 163 5.22 -5.43 -3.72
CA ASP A 163 4.18 -5.35 -4.74
C ASP A 163 3.20 -4.22 -4.39
N GLY A 164 3.47 -3.04 -4.96
CA GLY A 164 2.64 -1.86 -4.78
C GLY A 164 1.25 -2.04 -5.41
N ILE A 165 1.15 -2.78 -6.51
CA ILE A 165 -0.13 -3.01 -7.20
C ILE A 165 -1.05 -3.86 -6.33
N LEU A 166 -0.55 -4.99 -5.81
CA LEU A 166 -1.31 -5.88 -4.93
C LEU A 166 -1.67 -5.17 -3.62
N ALA A 167 -0.77 -4.36 -3.07
CA ALA A 167 -1.07 -3.52 -1.91
C ALA A 167 -2.25 -2.57 -2.19
N GLY A 168 -2.28 -1.94 -3.37
CA GLY A 168 -3.38 -1.08 -3.82
C GLY A 168 -4.70 -1.82 -3.97
N LEU A 169 -4.68 -3.03 -4.55
CA LEU A 169 -5.87 -3.87 -4.68
C LEU A 169 -6.40 -4.33 -3.32
N TYR A 170 -5.54 -4.69 -2.37
CA TYR A 170 -5.96 -5.02 -1.02
C TYR A 170 -6.54 -3.81 -0.30
N PHE A 171 -6.00 -2.62 -0.51
CA PHE A 171 -6.57 -1.41 0.07
C PHE A 171 -7.95 -1.09 -0.51
N LEU A 172 -8.13 -1.29 -1.82
CA LEU A 172 -9.44 -1.17 -2.48
C LEU A 172 -10.43 -2.20 -1.91
N ASP A 173 -10.06 -3.49 -1.81
CA ASP A 173 -10.94 -4.51 -1.23
C ASP A 173 -11.23 -4.25 0.26
N PHE A 174 -10.28 -3.65 0.97
CA PHE A 174 -10.49 -3.23 2.36
C PHE A 174 -11.62 -2.20 2.43
N MET A 175 -11.54 -1.14 1.63
CA MET A 175 -12.59 -0.12 1.55
C MET A 175 -13.95 -0.68 1.14
N VAL A 176 -13.98 -1.59 0.15
CA VAL A 176 -15.22 -2.25 -0.30
C VAL A 176 -15.91 -2.99 0.84
N LYS A 177 -15.13 -3.64 1.71
CA LYS A 177 -15.66 -4.48 2.79
C LYS A 177 -16.03 -3.72 4.05
N THR A 178 -15.44 -2.55 4.29
CA THR A 178 -15.71 -1.75 5.49
C THR A 178 -16.72 -0.63 5.28
N GLY A 179 -17.01 -0.25 4.03
CA GLY A 179 -17.78 0.95 3.70
C GLY A 179 -16.97 2.22 3.94
#